data_AF-A0A3Q3JEH3-F1
#
_entry.id   AF-A0A3Q3JEH3-F1
#
_cell.length_a   1.000
_cell.length_b   1.000
_cell.length_c   1.000
_cell.angle_alpha   90.00
_cell.angle_beta   90.00
_cell.angle_gamma   90.00
#
_symmetry.space_group_name_H-M   'P 1'
#
loop_
_entity.id
_entity.type
_entity.pdbx_description
1 polymer ?
#
loop_
_entity_poly.entity_id
_entity_poly.type
_entity_poly.pdbx_seq_one_letter_code
_entity_poly.pdbx_strand_id
1 'polypeptide(L)'
;MDSNIMEIIEEFMESALAQWVQLFEKMVDGDDGIPLYSQYMEVNSTPQSIRARYLRLTNGIFLNEVMRLIDPNPKVERLYDSERDDHMLRVQNFSILNRHLRAFYQEDLQQLILMPLPNVAILGQDPLTEAAVEELRRLLLLILGCAVQCERKETFIQQIQSLDIETQAAIASCIQQVRSSAELIK
;
A
#
# COMPACT_ATOMS: atom_id res chain seq x y z
N MET A 1 -1.53 19.51 -15.36
CA MET A 1 -1.73 18.11 -14.95
C MET A 1 -2.45 17.45 -16.09
N ASP A 2 -1.83 16.45 -16.72
CA ASP A 2 -2.42 15.81 -17.89
C ASP A 2 -3.74 15.14 -17.51
N SER A 3 -4.80 15.41 -18.26
CA SER A 3 -6.12 14.82 -17.98
C SER A 3 -6.06 13.30 -17.95
N ASN A 4 -5.16 12.71 -18.74
CA ASN A 4 -4.96 11.27 -18.85
C ASN A 4 -4.40 10.63 -17.56
N ILE A 5 -3.46 11.30 -16.87
CA ILE A 5 -2.90 10.71 -15.63
C ILE A 5 -3.92 10.69 -14.50
N MET A 6 -4.79 11.71 -14.43
CA MET A 6 -5.84 11.75 -13.42
C MET A 6 -6.86 10.64 -13.62
N GLU A 7 -7.23 10.34 -14.86
CA GLU A 7 -8.11 9.21 -15.18
C GLU A 7 -7.50 7.87 -14.75
N ILE A 8 -6.21 7.65 -15.01
CA ILE A 8 -5.47 6.45 -14.55
C ILE A 8 -5.45 6.36 -13.02
N ILE A 9 -5.24 7.48 -12.33
CA ILE A 9 -5.25 7.52 -10.85
C ILE A 9 -6.64 7.22 -10.33
N GLU A 10 -7.69 7.80 -10.93
CA GLU A 10 -9.08 7.55 -10.54
C GLU A 10 -9.43 6.06 -10.70
N GLU A 11 -9.14 5.48 -11.87
CA GLU A 11 -9.33 4.04 -12.12
C GLU A 11 -8.55 3.17 -11.12
N PHE A 12 -7.28 3.52 -10.84
CA PHE A 12 -6.49 2.81 -9.85
C PHE A 12 -7.08 2.92 -8.45
N MET A 13 -7.57 4.10 -8.04
CA MET A 13 -8.11 4.33 -6.70
C MET A 13 -9.47 3.65 -6.50
N GLU A 14 -10.19 3.34 -7.58
CA GLU A 14 -11.39 2.48 -7.57
C GLU A 14 -11.04 0.98 -7.59
N SER A 15 -9.79 0.60 -7.85
CA SER A 15 -9.39 -0.80 -7.85
C SER A 15 -9.50 -1.47 -6.47
N ALA A 16 -9.67 -2.78 -6.48
CA ALA A 16 -9.85 -3.56 -5.27
C ALA A 16 -8.67 -3.47 -4.28
N LEU A 17 -7.43 -3.32 -4.79
CA LEU A 17 -6.24 -3.12 -3.96
C LEU A 17 -6.26 -1.78 -3.23
N ALA A 18 -6.66 -0.71 -3.94
CA ALA A 18 -6.75 0.63 -3.36
C ALA A 18 -7.88 0.73 -2.32
N GLN A 19 -9.04 0.12 -2.60
CA GLN A 19 -10.13 0.04 -1.64
C GLN A 19 -9.75 -0.75 -0.38
N TRP A 20 -9.07 -1.90 -0.55
CA TRP A 20 -8.62 -2.72 0.57
C TRP A 20 -7.62 -1.97 1.47
N VAL A 21 -6.59 -1.35 0.90
CA VAL A 21 -5.53 -0.70 1.70
C VAL A 21 -6.08 0.50 2.50
N GLN A 22 -7.16 1.13 2.04
CA GLN A 22 -7.79 2.24 2.76
C GLN A 22 -8.55 1.82 4.02
N LEU A 23 -8.88 0.53 4.17
CA LEU A 23 -9.43 0.03 5.43
C LEU A 23 -8.48 0.29 6.61
N PHE A 24 -7.18 0.42 6.34
CA PHE A 24 -6.14 0.71 7.32
C PHE A 24 -6.05 2.17 7.75
N GLU A 25 -6.69 3.11 7.05
CA GLU A 25 -6.62 4.55 7.42
C GLU A 25 -7.03 4.75 8.88
N LYS A 26 -8.15 4.14 9.29
CA LYS A 26 -8.65 4.23 10.68
C LYS A 26 -7.77 3.52 11.71
N MET A 27 -6.95 2.56 11.29
CA MET A 27 -6.06 1.79 12.17
C MET A 27 -4.72 2.47 12.36
N VAL A 28 -4.20 3.14 11.33
CA VAL A 28 -2.95 3.91 11.40
C VAL A 28 -3.18 5.25 12.10
N ASP A 29 -4.33 5.89 11.89
CA ASP A 29 -4.65 7.21 12.48
C ASP A 29 -5.12 7.12 13.95
N GLY A 30 -5.11 5.93 14.56
CA GLY A 30 -5.68 5.66 15.87
C GLY A 30 -4.66 5.47 16.99
N ASP A 31 -3.98 6.54 17.42
CA ASP A 31 -3.45 6.67 18.81
C ASP A 31 -3.11 8.13 19.21
N ASP A 32 -2.85 9.04 18.26
CA ASP A 32 -2.64 10.45 18.59
C ASP A 32 -3.94 11.25 18.47
N GLY A 33 -4.47 11.71 19.60
CA GLY A 33 -5.68 12.51 19.73
C GLY A 33 -5.62 13.92 19.11
N ILE A 34 -5.09 14.09 17.91
CA ILE A 34 -5.26 15.29 17.08
C ILE A 34 -5.59 14.87 15.64
N PRO A 35 -6.85 15.04 15.18
CA PRO A 35 -7.20 14.82 13.79
C PRO A 35 -6.74 16.01 12.95
N LEU A 36 -5.45 16.06 12.63
CA LEU A 36 -4.92 16.95 11.59
C LEU A 36 -5.13 16.31 10.22
N TYR A 37 -6.40 16.11 9.83
CA TYR A 37 -6.92 16.13 8.45
C TYR A 37 -8.41 15.70 8.35
N SER A 38 -9.11 15.38 9.45
CA SER A 38 -10.52 14.98 9.39
C SER A 38 -11.48 16.05 9.95
N GLN A 39 -11.62 17.13 9.21
CA GLN A 39 -12.84 17.93 9.16
C GLN A 39 -12.93 18.30 7.68
N TYR A 40 -13.65 17.56 6.84
CA TYR A 40 -15.10 17.36 6.84
C TYR A 40 -15.45 15.95 6.33
N MET A 41 -16.56 15.39 6.80
CA MET A 41 -17.31 14.43 5.99
C MET A 41 -17.78 15.16 4.73
N GLU A 42 -16.96 15.22 3.69
CA GLU A 42 -17.40 15.62 2.36
C GLU A 42 -18.16 14.45 1.77
N VAL A 43 -19.49 14.54 1.81
CA VAL A 43 -20.44 13.62 1.15
C VAL A 43 -20.40 13.74 -0.38
N ASN A 44 -19.35 14.38 -0.92
CA ASN A 44 -19.12 14.61 -2.32
C ASN A 44 -17.72 14.07 -2.63
N SER A 45 -17.62 12.92 -3.30
CA SER A 45 -16.35 12.42 -3.84
C SER A 45 -15.81 13.43 -4.85
N THR A 46 -15.00 14.38 -4.40
CA THR A 46 -14.32 15.34 -5.27
C THR A 46 -13.02 14.71 -5.81
N PRO A 47 -12.62 15.01 -7.06
CA PRO A 47 -11.31 14.58 -7.59
C PRO A 47 -10.12 15.02 -6.71
N GLN A 48 -10.29 16.11 -5.95
CA GLN A 48 -9.33 16.59 -4.97
C GLN A 48 -9.11 15.59 -3.82
N SER A 49 -10.17 14.92 -3.37
CA SER A 49 -10.13 13.88 -2.33
C SER A 49 -9.43 12.61 -2.82
N ILE A 50 -9.68 12.20 -4.07
CA ILE A 50 -9.02 11.03 -4.69
C ILE A 50 -7.52 11.28 -4.81
N ARG A 51 -7.13 12.47 -5.31
CA ARG A 51 -5.71 12.85 -5.41
C ARG A 51 -5.02 12.86 -4.05
N ALA A 52 -5.66 13.39 -3.01
CA ALA A 52 -5.09 13.40 -1.67
C ALA A 52 -4.87 11.98 -1.12
N ARG A 53 -5.85 11.09 -1.27
CA ARG A 53 -5.73 9.67 -0.91
C ARG A 53 -4.61 8.98 -1.69
N TYR A 54 -4.50 9.25 -2.99
CA TYR A 54 -3.40 8.72 -3.81
C TYR A 54 -2.02 9.22 -3.35
N LEU A 55 -1.89 10.52 -3.05
CA LEU A 55 -0.65 11.10 -2.54
C LEU A 55 -0.27 10.53 -1.16
N ARG A 56 -1.25 10.19 -0.33
CA ARG A 56 -1.03 9.47 0.93
C ARG A 56 -0.45 8.08 0.71
N LEU A 57 -0.89 7.34 -0.32
CA LEU A 57 -0.29 6.04 -0.66
C LEU A 57 1.14 6.19 -1.20
N THR A 58 1.42 7.31 -1.88
CA THR A 58 2.70 7.53 -2.57
C THR A 58 3.76 8.28 -1.77
N ASN A 59 3.46 8.76 -0.56
CA ASN A 59 4.45 9.39 0.33
C ASN A 59 5.41 8.38 1.00
N GLY A 60 5.11 7.08 0.90
CA GLY A 60 5.89 5.99 1.49
C GLY A 60 5.74 5.85 3.01
N ILE A 61 5.09 6.77 3.73
CA ILE A 61 4.89 6.69 5.18
C ILE A 61 3.74 5.74 5.49
N PHE A 62 2.56 5.99 4.91
CA PHE A 62 1.36 5.24 5.23
C PHE A 62 1.52 3.74 4.96
N LEU A 63 2.13 3.36 3.83
CA LEU A 63 2.34 1.94 3.49
C LEU A 63 3.38 1.26 4.38
N ASN A 64 4.35 2.00 4.92
CA ASN A 64 5.23 1.46 5.95
C ASN A 64 4.47 1.18 7.25
N GLU A 65 3.58 2.08 7.66
CA GLU A 65 2.73 1.86 8.85
C GLU A 65 1.78 0.67 8.67
N VAL A 66 1.17 0.53 7.48
CA VAL A 66 0.39 -0.67 7.14
C VAL A 66 1.23 -1.94 7.27
N MET A 67 2.47 -1.93 6.75
CA MET A 67 3.36 -3.09 6.87
C MET A 67 3.73 -3.40 8.32
N ARG A 68 3.88 -2.39 9.19
CA ARG A 68 4.13 -2.58 10.64
C ARG A 68 2.92 -3.13 11.40
N LEU A 69 1.71 -2.85 10.94
CA LEU A 69 0.50 -3.50 11.48
C LEU A 69 0.44 -4.99 11.11
N ILE A 70 0.94 -5.34 9.91
CA ILE A 70 0.97 -6.72 9.40
C ILE A 70 2.10 -7.52 10.05
N ASP A 71 3.30 -6.96 10.11
CA ASP A 71 4.49 -7.54 10.71
C ASP A 71 5.07 -6.58 11.77
N PRO A 72 4.71 -6.76 13.05
CA PRO A 72 5.18 -5.91 14.15
C PRO A 72 6.59 -6.26 14.67
N ASN A 73 7.25 -7.29 14.14
CA ASN A 73 8.58 -7.73 14.59
C ASN A 73 9.62 -6.62 14.33
N PRO A 74 10.59 -6.34 15.25
CA PRO A 74 11.27 -5.06 15.28
C PRO A 74 12.31 -4.94 14.16
N LYS A 75 11.86 -4.47 12.99
CA LYS A 75 12.65 -3.95 11.88
C LYS A 75 12.45 -2.42 11.80
N VAL A 76 12.46 -1.74 12.95
CA VAL A 76 12.01 -0.34 13.07
C VAL A 76 13.07 0.63 12.56
N GLU A 77 13.11 0.78 11.25
CA GLU A 77 13.79 1.89 10.62
C GLU A 77 13.01 3.18 10.83
N ARG A 78 13.71 4.30 10.96
CA ARG A 78 13.05 5.60 11.07
C ARG A 78 12.46 5.98 9.72
N LEU A 79 11.16 6.31 9.70
CA LEU A 79 10.51 6.91 8.53
C LEU A 79 10.86 8.39 8.45
N TYR A 80 10.95 8.89 7.23
CA TYR A 80 11.29 10.27 6.95
C TYR A 80 10.03 11.03 6.54
N ASP A 81 9.62 11.95 7.39
CA ASP A 81 8.53 12.88 7.11
C ASP A 81 9.08 14.29 6.92
N SER A 82 8.45 15.07 6.05
CA SER A 82 8.80 16.45 5.73
C SER A 82 7.55 17.21 5.31
N GLU A 83 7.40 18.42 5.83
CA GLU A 83 6.34 19.37 5.40
C GLU A 83 6.45 19.74 3.91
N ARG A 84 7.64 19.56 3.32
CA ARG A 84 7.89 19.74 1.89
C ARG A 84 7.90 18.39 1.22
N ASP A 85 7.15 18.27 0.13
CA ASP A 85 7.10 17.08 -0.72
C ASP A 85 8.48 16.80 -1.34
N ASP A 86 9.30 16.01 -0.64
CA ASP A 86 10.68 15.71 -0.99
C ASP A 86 10.78 14.30 -1.58
N HIS A 87 11.08 14.24 -2.87
CA HIS A 87 11.22 12.99 -3.61
C HIS A 87 12.31 12.08 -3.02
N MET A 88 13.39 12.63 -2.46
CA MET A 88 14.45 11.82 -1.86
C MET A 88 13.91 11.07 -0.64
N LEU A 89 13.09 11.72 0.19
CA LEU A 89 12.49 11.09 1.36
C LEU A 89 11.48 10.02 0.96
N ARG A 90 10.67 10.24 -0.09
CA ARG A 90 9.78 9.20 -0.63
C ARG A 90 10.57 7.97 -1.09
N VAL A 91 11.66 8.17 -1.85
CA VAL A 91 12.55 7.08 -2.28
C VAL A 91 13.11 6.32 -1.08
N GLN A 92 13.53 7.02 -0.02
CA GLN A 92 14.02 6.38 1.21
C GLN A 92 12.92 5.55 1.87
N ASN A 93 11.73 6.14 2.10
CA ASN A 93 10.60 5.43 2.71
C ASN A 93 10.21 4.17 1.92
N PHE A 94 10.16 4.24 0.59
CA PHE A 94 9.91 3.04 -0.23
C PHE A 94 11.04 2.02 -0.17
N SER A 95 12.29 2.46 -0.02
CA SER A 95 13.43 1.55 0.18
C SER A 95 13.33 0.77 1.49
N ILE A 96 12.90 1.43 2.56
CA ILE A 96 12.59 0.81 3.86
C ILE A 96 11.51 -0.27 3.67
N LEU A 97 10.39 0.10 3.03
CA LEU A 97 9.27 -0.80 2.80
C LEU A 97 9.65 -2.02 1.95
N ASN A 98 10.40 -1.81 0.86
CA ASN A 98 10.88 -2.91 0.01
C ASN A 98 11.78 -3.88 0.79
N ARG A 99 12.64 -3.37 1.67
CA ARG A 99 13.46 -4.21 2.54
C ARG A 99 12.61 -4.98 3.53
N HIS A 100 11.62 -4.35 4.15
CA HIS A 100 10.69 -5.01 5.08
C HIS A 100 9.91 -6.13 4.37
N LEU A 101 9.31 -5.85 3.21
CA LEU A 101 8.63 -6.84 2.38
C LEU A 101 9.54 -8.02 2.03
N ARG A 102 10.74 -7.73 1.51
CA ARG A 102 11.69 -8.78 1.14
C ARG A 102 12.06 -9.67 2.33
N ALA A 103 12.33 -9.06 3.48
CA ALA A 103 12.66 -9.78 4.69
C ALA A 103 11.48 -10.64 5.15
N PHE A 104 10.25 -10.11 5.15
CA PHE A 104 9.06 -10.87 5.54
C PHE A 104 8.81 -12.08 4.64
N TYR A 105 8.87 -11.91 3.32
CA TYR A 105 8.72 -13.04 2.39
C TYR A 105 9.81 -14.09 2.60
N GLN A 106 11.08 -13.69 2.71
CA GLN A 106 12.19 -14.65 2.75
C GLN A 106 12.42 -15.29 4.11
N GLU A 107 12.31 -14.51 5.20
CA GLU A 107 12.66 -14.95 6.55
C GLU A 107 11.44 -15.54 7.26
N ASP A 108 10.30 -14.87 7.20
CA ASP A 108 9.09 -15.28 7.93
C ASP A 108 8.25 -16.28 7.12
N LEU A 109 8.02 -16.02 5.82
CA LEU A 109 7.24 -16.92 4.96
C LEU A 109 8.05 -18.03 4.30
N GLN A 110 9.39 -17.96 4.32
CA GLN A 110 10.28 -18.87 3.59
C GLN A 110 9.93 -18.95 2.09
N GLN A 111 9.61 -17.81 1.49
CA GLN A 111 9.23 -17.65 0.09
C GLN A 111 10.15 -16.68 -0.65
N LEU A 112 10.52 -17.04 -1.88
CA LEU A 112 11.22 -16.17 -2.81
C LEU A 112 10.21 -15.45 -3.71
N ILE A 113 10.26 -14.13 -3.75
CA ILE A 113 9.48 -13.32 -4.69
C ILE A 113 10.11 -13.48 -6.09
N LEU A 114 9.34 -13.99 -7.04
CA LEU A 114 9.77 -14.25 -8.42
C LEU A 114 9.55 -13.06 -9.35
N MET A 115 8.62 -12.17 -9.00
CA MET A 115 8.41 -10.91 -9.71
C MET A 115 9.44 -9.85 -9.27
N PRO A 116 9.77 -8.87 -10.13
CA PRO A 116 10.63 -7.77 -9.72
C PRO A 116 9.98 -6.99 -8.56
N LEU A 117 10.78 -6.65 -7.54
CA LEU A 117 10.35 -5.75 -6.47
C LEU A 117 10.01 -4.37 -7.04
N PRO A 118 9.09 -3.62 -6.41
CA PRO A 118 8.69 -2.30 -6.87
C PRO A 118 9.89 -1.36 -7.03
N ASN A 119 9.95 -0.65 -8.15
CA ASN A 119 11.05 0.29 -8.39
C ASN A 119 10.86 1.58 -7.58
N VAL A 120 11.60 1.70 -6.48
CA VAL A 120 11.52 2.83 -5.54
C VAL A 120 11.89 4.17 -6.17
N ALA A 121 12.73 4.18 -7.21
CA ALA A 121 13.09 5.41 -7.92
C ALA A 121 11.90 5.93 -8.73
N ILE A 122 11.19 5.05 -9.43
CA ILE A 122 9.98 5.41 -10.19
C ILE A 122 8.89 5.91 -9.25
N LEU A 123 8.62 5.18 -8.16
CA LEU A 123 7.62 5.56 -7.15
C LEU A 123 7.95 6.88 -6.45
N GLY A 124 9.20 7.04 -6.03
CA GLY A 124 9.62 8.16 -5.21
C GLY A 124 9.89 9.43 -6.00
N GLN A 125 10.34 9.35 -7.26
CA GLN A 125 10.74 10.53 -8.04
C GLN A 125 9.54 11.38 -8.48
N ASP A 126 8.57 10.77 -9.18
CA ASP A 126 7.33 11.43 -9.57
C ASP A 126 6.15 10.45 -9.45
N PRO A 127 5.31 10.57 -8.41
CA PRO A 127 4.18 9.68 -8.22
C PRO A 127 3.07 9.91 -9.24
N LEU A 128 3.07 11.02 -9.99
CA LEU A 128 2.01 11.37 -10.94
C LEU A 128 2.37 10.89 -12.35
N THR A 129 2.73 9.61 -12.47
CA THR A 129 3.06 8.95 -13.74
C THR A 129 2.40 7.56 -13.80
N GLU A 130 2.07 7.10 -15.01
CA GLU A 130 1.51 5.76 -15.21
C GLU A 130 2.45 4.68 -14.68
N ALA A 131 3.75 4.84 -14.88
CA ALA A 131 4.77 3.94 -14.34
C ALA A 131 4.72 3.87 -12.80
N ALA A 132 4.58 5.01 -12.11
CA ALA A 132 4.45 5.01 -10.65
C ALA A 132 3.16 4.33 -10.17
N VAL A 133 2.04 4.50 -10.88
CA VAL A 133 0.79 3.78 -10.60
C VAL A 133 0.99 2.25 -10.72
N GLU A 134 1.69 1.79 -11.75
CA GLU A 134 2.02 0.37 -11.92
C GLU A 134 2.93 -0.18 -10.82
N GLU A 135 3.97 0.57 -10.43
CA GLU A 135 4.83 0.18 -9.31
C GLU A 135 4.05 0.14 -7.99
N LEU A 136 3.12 1.08 -7.78
CA LEU A 136 2.30 1.14 -6.58
C LEU A 136 1.35 -0.06 -6.53
N ARG A 137 0.76 -0.46 -7.67
CA ARG A 137 -0.08 -1.66 -7.75
C ARG A 137 0.70 -2.91 -7.37
N ARG A 138 1.93 -3.07 -7.87
CA ARG A 138 2.81 -4.19 -7.48
C ARG A 138 3.14 -4.15 -5.99
N LEU A 139 3.40 -2.96 -5.44
CA LEU A 139 3.67 -2.79 -4.02
C LEU A 139 2.47 -3.21 -3.16
N LEU A 140 1.25 -2.74 -3.50
CA LEU A 140 0.03 -3.14 -2.79
C LEU A 140 -0.26 -4.64 -2.90
N LEU A 141 0.03 -5.24 -4.05
CA LEU A 141 -0.11 -6.69 -4.26
C LEU A 141 0.79 -7.50 -3.30
N LEU A 142 2.04 -7.07 -3.11
CA LEU A 142 2.96 -7.71 -2.16
C LEU A 142 2.51 -7.50 -0.71
N ILE A 143 2.05 -6.29 -0.35
CA ILE A 143 1.51 -6.02 1.00
C ILE A 143 0.28 -6.87 1.29
N LEU A 144 -0.63 -7.05 0.32
CA LEU A 144 -1.76 -7.97 0.43
C LEU A 144 -1.29 -9.41 0.68
N GLY A 145 -0.27 -9.85 -0.06
CA GLY A 145 0.32 -11.18 0.12
C GLY A 145 0.93 -11.38 1.51
N CYS A 146 1.51 -10.35 2.11
CA CYS A 146 1.93 -10.37 3.51
C CYS A 146 0.72 -10.47 4.46
N ALA A 147 -0.28 -9.62 4.28
CA ALA A 147 -1.46 -9.56 5.15
C ALA A 147 -2.20 -10.91 5.24
N VAL A 148 -2.38 -11.62 4.12
CA VAL A 148 -3.12 -12.90 4.09
C VAL A 148 -2.28 -14.10 4.54
N GLN A 149 -0.97 -13.92 4.76
CA GLN A 149 -0.04 -14.97 5.17
C GLN A 149 0.60 -14.73 6.56
N CYS A 150 0.43 -13.55 7.14
CA CYS A 150 0.94 -13.22 8.47
C CYS A 150 0.24 -13.98 9.61
N GLU A 151 0.80 -13.90 10.81
CA GLU A 151 0.24 -14.54 12.01
C GLU A 151 -1.20 -14.08 12.31
N ARG A 152 -1.48 -12.79 12.11
CA ARG A 152 -2.78 -12.17 12.36
C ARG A 152 -3.68 -12.13 11.12
N LYS A 153 -3.44 -12.98 10.13
CA LYS A 153 -4.18 -13.01 8.85
C LYS A 153 -5.69 -13.03 8.99
N GLU A 154 -6.24 -13.66 10.03
CA GLU A 154 -7.68 -13.71 10.26
C GLU A 154 -8.31 -12.31 10.40
N THR A 155 -7.62 -11.37 11.05
CA THR A 155 -8.08 -9.97 11.15
C THR A 155 -8.17 -9.31 9.78
N PHE A 156 -7.16 -9.51 8.93
CA PHE A 156 -7.12 -8.93 7.59
C PHE A 156 -8.09 -9.63 6.62
N ILE A 157 -8.29 -10.94 6.76
CA ILE A 157 -9.30 -11.70 6.01
C ILE A 157 -10.71 -11.22 6.36
N GLN A 158 -11.00 -10.99 7.64
CA GLN A 158 -12.29 -10.42 8.05
C GLN A 158 -12.53 -9.02 7.47
N GLN A 159 -11.49 -8.19 7.36
CA GLN A 159 -11.59 -6.90 6.69
C GLN A 159 -11.91 -7.04 5.21
N ILE A 160 -11.24 -7.97 4.51
CA ILE A 160 -11.56 -8.29 3.11
C ILE A 160 -13.02 -8.75 2.99
N GLN A 161 -13.49 -9.61 3.89
CA GLN A 161 -14.87 -10.12 3.90
C GLN A 161 -15.94 -9.05 4.19
N SER A 162 -15.54 -7.88 4.70
CA SER A 162 -16.45 -6.74 4.92
C SER A 162 -16.68 -5.88 3.67
N LEU A 163 -15.88 -6.07 2.61
CA LEU A 163 -16.04 -5.38 1.34
C LEU A 163 -17.21 -5.97 0.53
N ASP A 164 -17.62 -5.31 -0.55
CA ASP A 164 -18.62 -5.86 -1.46
C ASP A 164 -18.10 -7.10 -2.21
N ILE A 165 -19.02 -7.90 -2.77
CA ILE A 165 -18.70 -9.20 -3.38
C ILE A 165 -17.77 -9.05 -4.60
N GLU A 166 -17.93 -7.99 -5.40
CA GLU A 166 -17.11 -7.76 -6.60
C GLU A 166 -15.67 -7.45 -6.18
N THR A 167 -15.49 -6.57 -5.20
CA THR A 167 -14.19 -6.25 -4.61
C THR A 167 -13.55 -7.48 -3.97
N GLN A 168 -14.30 -8.30 -3.24
CA GLN A 168 -13.79 -9.55 -2.67
C GLN A 168 -13.26 -10.52 -3.74
N ALA A 169 -14.00 -10.69 -4.83
CA ALA A 169 -13.60 -11.57 -5.94
C ALA A 169 -12.34 -11.05 -6.65
N ALA A 170 -12.22 -9.73 -6.82
CA ALA A 170 -11.03 -9.09 -7.37
C ALA A 170 -9.81 -9.25 -6.45
N ILE A 171 -9.97 -9.09 -5.13
CA ILE A 171 -8.92 -9.37 -4.13
C ILE A 171 -8.51 -10.84 -4.17
N ALA A 172 -9.45 -11.77 -4.28
CA ALA A 172 -9.13 -13.20 -4.39
C ALA A 172 -8.25 -13.48 -5.62
N SER A 173 -8.52 -12.80 -6.75
CA SER A 173 -7.68 -12.88 -7.95
C SER A 173 -6.27 -12.32 -7.71
N CYS A 174 -6.15 -11.19 -6.99
CA CYS A 174 -4.86 -10.64 -6.57
C CYS A 174 -4.09 -11.62 -5.66
N ILE A 175 -4.76 -12.31 -4.73
CA ILE A 175 -4.14 -13.33 -3.88
C ILE A 175 -3.60 -14.50 -4.70
N GLN A 176 -4.32 -14.94 -5.73
CA GLN A 176 -3.80 -15.98 -6.64
C GLN A 176 -2.60 -15.49 -7.44
N GLN A 177 -2.62 -14.24 -7.88
CA GLN A 177 -1.52 -13.62 -8.61
C GLN A 177 -0.25 -13.56 -7.76
N VAL A 178 -0.33 -13.08 -6.51
CA VAL A 178 0.85 -12.98 -5.63
C VAL A 178 1.38 -14.37 -5.25
N ARG A 179 0.49 -15.35 -5.03
CA ARG A 179 0.89 -16.74 -4.78
C ARG A 179 1.61 -17.38 -5.96
N SER A 180 1.19 -17.07 -7.18
CA SER A 180 1.86 -17.55 -8.40
C SER A 180 3.20 -16.84 -8.66
N SER A 181 3.40 -15.68 -8.02
CA SER A 181 4.60 -14.84 -8.15
C SER A 181 5.59 -15.04 -7.00
N ALA A 182 5.38 -16.03 -6.14
CA ALA A 182 6.27 -16.40 -5.04
C ALA A 182 6.44 -17.93 -4.97
N GLU A 183 7.65 -18.40 -4.66
CA GLU A 183 7.96 -19.83 -4.56
C GLU A 183 8.51 -20.18 -3.17
N LEU A 184 8.12 -21.33 -2.61
CA LEU A 184 8.67 -21.83 -1.35
C LEU A 184 10.16 -22.17 -1.51
N ILE A 185 10.98 -21.66 -0.60
CA ILE A 185 12.39 -22.01 -0.50
C ILE A 185 12.46 -23.44 0.06
N LYS A 186 13.04 -24.37 -0.72
CA LYS A 186 13.23 -25.77 -0.35
C LYS A 186 14.56 -26.00 0.36
#